data_AF-A0A093V4N0-F1
#
_entry.id   AF-A0A093V4N0-F1
#
_cell.length_a   1.000
_cell.length_b   1.000
_cell.length_c   1.000
_cell.angle_alpha   90.00
_cell.angle_beta   90.00
_cell.angle_gamma   90.00
#
_symmetry.space_group_name_H-M   'P 1'
#
loop_
_entity.id
_entity.type
_entity.pdbx_description
1 polymer ?
#
loop_
_entity_poly.entity_id
_entity_poly.type
_entity_poly.pdbx_seq_one_letter_code
_entity_poly.pdbx_strand_id
1 'polypeptide(L)'
;MIDREADGSDSLEGFMLLHSIAGGTGSGLGSYMLERMNDRFPKKLIHTYSVFPDGQAADVVVNPYNSLLTMRRLTQDADSVVVLDNGALSRIVADRMHVQEPSFQQTNQLVSTVMSASTTTLRYPGYMHNDLVGIIASLIPTPRAHFLVTSYTPFTSDNIEQAKTVRKTTVLDVMRRLLQPKNRMVSVTPSKSSCYISILNIIQGEADPTDVHKSLLRIRERRLASFIPWGPASIQVALTKKSPYIQHTHRVSGLMLANHTSVATLFKRIVQQYDRLRKRNAFLDQYKKEAPFAEGLGEFDEAKAVVVDLIKEYEAAEKENYLNPDAGQKEAVAP
;
A
#
# COMPACT_ATOMS: atom_id res chain seq x y z
N MET A 1 19.92 0.86 20.40
CA MET A 1 20.02 -0.13 19.30
C MET A 1 19.87 0.54 17.95
N ILE A 2 18.75 1.20 17.67
CA ILE A 2 18.52 1.91 16.39
C ILE A 2 19.66 2.88 16.08
N ASP A 3 20.08 3.70 17.05
CA ASP A 3 21.22 4.61 16.89
C ASP A 3 22.51 3.91 16.51
N ARG A 4 22.80 2.77 17.16
CA ARG A 4 24.02 2.02 16.88
C ARG A 4 24.04 1.50 15.43
N GLU A 5 22.92 1.03 14.92
CA GLU A 5 22.82 0.55 13.52
C GLU A 5 22.81 1.72 12.53
N ALA A 6 22.21 2.85 12.90
CA ALA A 6 22.23 4.07 12.11
C ALA A 6 23.64 4.66 12.00
N ASP A 7 24.36 4.76 13.11
CA ASP A 7 25.75 5.23 13.19
C ASP A 7 26.73 4.27 12.53
N GLY A 8 26.40 2.97 12.49
CA GLY A 8 27.15 1.96 11.75
C GLY A 8 26.95 1.98 10.23
N SER A 9 26.05 2.83 9.72
CA SER A 9 25.76 2.95 8.29
C SER A 9 26.40 4.21 7.72
N ASP A 10 27.33 4.06 6.77
CA ASP A 10 28.01 5.21 6.13
C ASP A 10 27.03 6.21 5.48
N SER A 11 25.96 5.68 4.87
CA SER A 11 24.90 6.48 4.25
C SER A 11 23.54 5.81 4.44
N LEU A 12 22.94 6.01 5.61
CA LEU A 12 21.58 5.56 5.90
C LEU A 12 20.56 6.25 5.00
N GLU A 13 19.79 5.48 4.24
CA GLU A 13 18.74 6.00 3.35
C GLU A 13 17.42 6.24 4.09
N GLY A 14 17.00 5.29 4.92
CA GLY A 14 15.72 5.34 5.61
C GLY A 14 15.47 4.09 6.44
N PHE A 15 14.24 3.98 6.92
CA PHE A 15 13.78 2.90 7.76
C PHE A 15 12.58 2.19 7.12
N MET A 16 12.54 0.86 7.25
CA MET A 16 11.42 0.03 6.83
C MET A 16 10.76 -0.59 8.07
N LEU A 17 9.55 -0.14 8.41
CA LEU A 17 8.79 -0.67 9.55
C LEU A 17 7.79 -1.72 9.09
N LEU A 18 7.92 -2.94 9.59
CA LEU A 18 6.95 -4.02 9.38
C LEU A 18 6.09 -4.15 10.63
N HIS A 19 4.80 -3.89 10.53
CA HIS A 19 3.91 -3.95 11.68
C HIS A 19 2.46 -4.23 11.31
N SER A 20 1.67 -4.65 12.29
CA SER A 20 0.20 -4.74 12.17
C SER A 20 -0.45 -3.54 12.85
N ILE A 21 -1.47 -2.97 12.22
CA ILE A 21 -2.20 -1.82 12.77
C ILE A 21 -3.27 -2.23 13.80
N ALA A 22 -3.60 -3.53 13.86
CA ALA A 22 -4.71 -4.07 14.63
C ALA A 22 -4.31 -4.63 16.00
N GLY A 23 -3.11 -5.22 16.08
CA GLY A 23 -2.58 -5.84 17.30
C GLY A 23 -2.13 -4.81 18.34
N GLY A 24 -1.86 -5.22 19.59
CA GLY A 24 -1.43 -4.30 20.66
C GLY A 24 -0.03 -3.72 20.43
N THR A 25 0.97 -4.57 20.24
CA THR A 25 2.38 -4.12 20.07
C THR A 25 2.60 -3.41 18.74
N GLY A 26 2.11 -3.98 17.63
CA GLY A 26 2.30 -3.40 16.30
C GLY A 26 1.62 -2.04 16.12
N SER A 27 0.49 -1.80 16.81
CA SER A 27 -0.18 -0.51 16.81
C SER A 27 0.49 0.45 17.80
N GLY A 28 0.53 0.12 19.09
CA GLY A 28 0.99 1.03 20.15
C GLY A 28 2.49 1.32 20.08
N LEU A 29 3.33 0.28 20.18
CA LEU A 29 4.78 0.45 20.08
C LEU A 29 5.18 0.94 18.68
N GLY A 30 4.52 0.44 17.63
CA GLY A 30 4.75 0.91 16.26
C GLY A 30 4.48 2.41 16.10
N SER A 31 3.37 2.90 16.63
CA SER A 31 3.01 4.33 16.63
C SER A 31 4.04 5.17 17.38
N TYR A 32 4.46 4.72 18.56
CA TYR A 32 5.52 5.40 19.32
C TYR A 32 6.86 5.42 18.57
N MET A 33 7.21 4.33 17.90
CA MET A 33 8.43 4.28 17.08
C MET A 33 8.36 5.26 15.91
N LEU A 34 7.21 5.36 15.22
CA LEU A 34 7.04 6.30 14.11
C LEU A 34 7.28 7.75 14.55
N GLU A 35 6.63 8.19 15.64
CA GLU A 35 6.83 9.53 16.21
C GLU A 35 8.31 9.79 16.55
N ARG A 36 8.93 8.86 17.29
CA ARG A 36 10.32 9.01 17.75
C ARG A 36 11.33 8.99 16.61
N MET A 37 11.06 8.22 15.55
CA MET A 37 11.93 8.15 14.38
C MET A 37 11.81 9.41 13.54
N ASN A 38 10.60 9.95 13.38
CA ASN A 38 10.37 11.21 12.69
C ASN A 38 11.08 12.38 13.40
N ASP A 39 10.97 12.45 14.72
CA ASP A 39 11.66 13.49 15.53
C ASP A 39 13.20 13.35 15.50
N ARG A 40 13.70 12.12 15.62
CA ARG A 40 15.14 11.86 15.77
C ARG A 40 15.89 11.87 14.43
N PHE A 41 15.24 11.42 13.36
CA PHE A 41 15.81 11.28 12.03
C PHE A 41 14.96 11.98 10.96
N PRO A 42 14.70 13.31 11.07
CA PRO A 42 13.73 14.03 10.24
C PRO A 42 14.12 14.12 8.75
N LYS A 43 15.34 13.74 8.39
CA LYS A 43 15.84 13.73 7.00
C LYS A 43 15.84 12.33 6.38
N LYS A 44 15.44 11.30 7.12
CA LYS A 44 15.48 9.91 6.70
C LYS A 44 14.06 9.45 6.38
N LEU A 45 13.94 8.66 5.32
CA LEU A 45 12.63 8.17 4.89
C LEU A 45 12.08 7.14 5.88
N ILE A 46 10.79 7.18 6.13
CA ILE A 46 10.03 6.20 6.91
C ILE A 46 9.05 5.51 5.97
N HIS A 47 9.40 4.29 5.57
CA HIS A 47 8.57 3.43 4.74
C HIS A 47 7.97 2.31 5.59
N THR A 48 6.68 2.02 5.45
CA THR A 48 6.03 0.98 6.25
C THR A 48 5.39 -0.10 5.39
N TYR A 49 5.46 -1.34 5.86
CA TYR A 49 4.61 -2.44 5.42
C TYR A 49 3.60 -2.69 6.53
N SER A 50 2.41 -2.13 6.36
CA SER A 50 1.37 -2.11 7.38
C SER A 50 0.31 -3.16 7.05
N VAL A 51 0.16 -4.14 7.95
CA VAL A 51 -0.83 -5.21 7.82
C VAL A 51 -2.16 -4.75 8.41
N PHE A 52 -3.14 -4.59 7.53
CA PHE A 52 -4.52 -4.25 7.83
C PHE A 52 -5.31 -5.51 8.21
N PRO A 53 -6.18 -5.41 9.22
CA PRO A 53 -6.99 -6.53 9.67
C PRO A 53 -8.05 -6.88 8.62
N ASP A 54 -8.50 -8.13 8.66
CA ASP A 54 -9.70 -8.53 7.92
C ASP A 54 -10.93 -7.82 8.51
N GLY A 55 -11.75 -7.25 7.63
CA GLY A 55 -13.00 -6.59 8.00
C GLY A 55 -14.13 -7.55 8.37
N GLN A 56 -14.01 -8.85 8.01
CA GLN A 56 -15.03 -9.87 8.27
C GLN A 56 -14.70 -10.76 9.47
N ALA A 57 -13.43 -11.13 9.67
CA ALA A 57 -12.96 -11.96 10.79
C ALA A 57 -11.97 -11.19 11.68
N ALA A 58 -12.48 -10.28 12.51
CA ALA A 58 -11.65 -9.62 13.52
C ALA A 58 -11.64 -10.44 14.82
N ASP A 59 -10.57 -11.20 15.06
CA ASP A 59 -10.37 -11.97 16.30
C ASP A 59 -10.29 -11.07 17.55
N VAL A 60 -9.92 -9.80 17.38
CA VAL A 60 -9.73 -8.83 18.46
C VAL A 60 -10.81 -7.75 18.41
N VAL A 61 -11.62 -7.65 19.47
CA VAL A 61 -12.76 -6.70 19.54
C VAL A 61 -12.35 -5.23 19.59
N VAL A 62 -11.15 -4.91 20.08
CA VAL A 62 -10.62 -3.54 20.18
C VAL A 62 -9.85 -3.07 18.95
N ASN A 63 -9.71 -3.93 17.94
CA ASN A 63 -8.98 -3.63 16.71
C ASN A 63 -9.36 -2.27 16.06
N PRO A 64 -10.64 -1.86 15.97
CA PRO A 64 -10.96 -0.56 15.36
C PRO A 64 -10.37 0.65 16.11
N TYR A 65 -10.19 0.56 17.44
CA TYR A 65 -9.52 1.61 18.22
C TYR A 65 -8.02 1.67 17.90
N ASN A 66 -7.35 0.52 17.94
CA ASN A 66 -5.92 0.41 17.61
C ASN A 66 -5.62 0.87 16.18
N SER A 67 -6.44 0.41 15.23
CA SER A 67 -6.33 0.78 13.83
C SER A 67 -6.47 2.28 13.64
N LEU A 68 -7.46 2.93 14.29
CA LEU A 68 -7.67 4.38 14.16
C LEU A 68 -6.47 5.18 14.69
N LEU A 69 -5.98 4.84 15.89
CA LEU A 69 -4.83 5.51 16.50
C LEU A 69 -3.56 5.34 15.64
N THR A 70 -3.33 4.12 15.14
CA THR A 70 -2.18 3.84 14.26
C THR A 70 -2.30 4.59 12.93
N MET A 71 -3.50 4.67 12.37
CA MET A 71 -3.75 5.38 11.11
C MET A 71 -3.40 6.87 11.23
N ARG A 72 -3.62 7.51 12.38
CA ARG A 72 -3.17 8.89 12.63
C ARG A 72 -1.66 9.02 12.43
N ARG A 73 -0.86 8.16 13.07
CA ARG A 73 0.62 8.20 12.96
C ARG A 73 1.11 7.82 11.59
N LEU A 74 0.53 6.80 10.97
CA LEU A 74 0.83 6.47 9.57
C LEU A 74 0.57 7.63 8.62
N THR A 75 -0.43 8.47 8.91
CA THR A 75 -0.75 9.63 8.07
C THR A 75 0.21 10.80 8.29
N GLN A 76 0.75 10.96 9.50
CA GLN A 76 1.55 12.14 9.89
C GLN A 76 3.06 11.89 9.85
N ASP A 77 3.51 10.68 10.19
CA ASP A 77 4.89 10.36 10.52
C ASP A 77 5.55 9.35 9.56
N ALA A 78 4.81 8.84 8.56
CA ALA A 78 5.36 7.94 7.53
C ALA A 78 5.35 8.63 6.16
N ASP A 79 6.42 8.46 5.39
CA ASP A 79 6.54 8.99 4.02
C ASP A 79 5.81 8.10 3.00
N SER A 80 5.72 6.79 3.27
CA SER A 80 5.09 5.83 2.37
C SER A 80 4.58 4.62 3.14
N VAL A 81 3.32 4.25 2.89
CA VAL A 81 2.67 3.12 3.56
C VAL A 81 2.22 2.10 2.51
N VAL A 82 2.82 0.92 2.53
CA VAL A 82 2.38 -0.21 1.72
C VAL A 82 1.28 -0.95 2.48
N VAL A 83 0.07 -0.91 1.92
CA VAL A 83 -1.12 -1.51 2.52
C VAL A 83 -1.16 -3.01 2.17
N LEU A 84 -1.17 -3.84 3.20
CA LEU A 84 -1.32 -5.30 3.10
C LEU A 84 -2.60 -5.71 3.82
N ASP A 85 -3.63 -6.14 3.12
CA ASP A 85 -4.91 -6.49 3.74
C ASP A 85 -5.06 -8.00 3.91
N ASN A 86 -5.16 -8.45 5.16
CA ASN A 86 -5.32 -9.88 5.47
C ASN A 86 -6.55 -10.51 4.78
N GLY A 87 -7.66 -9.79 4.64
CA GLY A 87 -8.83 -10.34 3.95
C GLY A 87 -8.56 -10.60 2.45
N ALA A 88 -7.83 -9.71 1.80
CA ALA A 88 -7.45 -9.87 0.40
C ALA A 88 -6.36 -10.94 0.22
N LEU A 89 -5.36 -10.97 1.11
CA LEU A 89 -4.29 -11.96 1.11
C LEU A 89 -4.86 -13.37 1.31
N SER A 90 -5.72 -13.57 2.31
CA SER A 90 -6.38 -14.84 2.57
C SER A 90 -7.21 -15.30 1.36
N ARG A 91 -8.00 -14.41 0.75
CA ARG A 91 -8.74 -14.73 -0.47
C ARG A 91 -7.83 -15.15 -1.63
N ILE A 92 -6.72 -14.44 -1.86
CA ILE A 92 -5.77 -14.79 -2.93
C ILE A 92 -5.16 -16.17 -2.67
N VAL A 93 -4.75 -16.46 -1.43
CA VAL A 93 -4.16 -17.76 -1.07
C VAL A 93 -5.21 -18.86 -1.22
N ALA A 94 -6.43 -18.68 -0.73
CA ALA A 94 -7.52 -19.64 -0.85
C ALA A 94 -7.83 -19.95 -2.33
N ASP A 95 -7.98 -18.92 -3.16
CA ASP A 95 -8.28 -19.05 -4.59
C ASP A 95 -7.14 -19.72 -5.37
N ARG A 96 -5.88 -19.46 -5.01
CA ARG A 96 -4.69 -19.91 -5.78
C ARG A 96 -4.15 -21.25 -5.33
N MET A 97 -4.18 -21.53 -4.03
CA MET A 97 -3.69 -22.78 -3.45
C MET A 97 -4.80 -23.82 -3.30
N HIS A 98 -6.06 -23.47 -3.60
CA HIS A 98 -7.23 -24.33 -3.46
C HIS A 98 -7.39 -24.85 -2.02
N VAL A 99 -7.17 -23.97 -1.05
CA VAL A 99 -7.31 -24.24 0.38
C VAL A 99 -8.52 -23.49 0.92
N GLN A 100 -9.32 -24.11 1.79
CA GLN A 100 -10.50 -23.47 2.38
C GLN A 100 -10.12 -22.40 3.41
N GLU A 101 -9.16 -22.70 4.30
CA GLU A 101 -8.68 -21.79 5.33
C GLU A 101 -7.15 -21.61 5.20
N PRO A 102 -6.69 -20.46 4.69
CA PRO A 102 -5.26 -20.17 4.57
C PRO A 102 -4.64 -19.88 5.93
N SER A 103 -3.51 -20.51 6.22
CA SER A 103 -2.70 -20.26 7.42
C SER A 103 -1.92 -18.94 7.31
N PHE A 104 -1.55 -18.35 8.46
CA PHE A 104 -0.66 -17.18 8.49
C PHE A 104 0.71 -17.44 7.84
N GLN A 105 1.19 -18.68 7.86
CA GLN A 105 2.43 -19.03 7.16
C GLN A 105 2.29 -18.84 5.64
N GLN A 106 1.16 -19.25 5.07
CA GLN A 106 0.89 -19.13 3.64
C GLN A 106 0.64 -17.66 3.23
N THR A 107 -0.05 -16.88 4.05
CA THR A 107 -0.20 -15.43 3.78
C THR A 107 1.14 -14.69 3.93
N ASN A 108 2.00 -15.09 4.87
CA ASN A 108 3.33 -14.49 5.02
C ASN A 108 4.30 -14.85 3.88
N GLN A 109 4.14 -16.02 3.24
CA GLN A 109 4.87 -16.33 1.99
C GLN A 109 4.50 -15.33 0.88
N LEU A 110 3.22 -14.95 0.79
CA LEU A 110 2.76 -13.96 -0.16
C LEU A 110 3.32 -12.56 0.15
N VAL A 111 3.26 -12.14 1.42
CA VAL A 111 3.80 -10.86 1.87
C VAL A 111 5.32 -10.77 1.65
N SER A 112 6.08 -11.80 2.03
CA SER A 112 7.54 -11.82 1.83
C SER A 112 7.93 -11.76 0.35
N THR A 113 7.16 -12.39 -0.54
CA THR A 113 7.36 -12.29 -1.99
C THR A 113 7.19 -10.85 -2.47
N VAL A 114 6.16 -10.15 -2.01
CA VAL A 114 5.88 -8.74 -2.36
C VAL A 114 6.97 -7.81 -1.84
N MET A 115 7.38 -7.99 -0.58
CA MET A 115 8.44 -7.20 0.05
C MET A 115 9.80 -7.42 -0.63
N SER A 116 10.08 -8.65 -1.05
CA SER A 116 11.26 -8.93 -1.86
C SER A 116 11.14 -8.25 -3.23
N ALA A 117 9.98 -8.32 -3.88
CA ALA A 117 9.77 -7.72 -5.19
C ALA A 117 9.86 -6.17 -5.16
N SER A 118 9.31 -5.52 -4.14
CA SER A 118 9.34 -4.05 -3.98
C SER A 118 10.75 -3.51 -3.79
N THR A 119 11.61 -4.26 -3.09
CA THR A 119 13.01 -3.89 -2.83
C THR A 119 13.98 -4.41 -3.89
N THR A 120 13.49 -4.99 -4.99
CA THR A 120 14.38 -5.59 -6.00
C THR A 120 15.26 -4.56 -6.69
N THR A 121 14.74 -3.36 -6.96
CA THR A 121 15.52 -2.28 -7.58
C THR A 121 16.60 -1.70 -6.66
N LEU A 122 16.47 -1.88 -5.34
CA LEU A 122 17.48 -1.48 -4.36
C LEU A 122 18.58 -2.54 -4.21
N ARG A 123 18.22 -3.83 -4.35
CA ARG A 123 19.12 -4.97 -4.11
C ARG A 123 19.90 -5.42 -5.34
N TYR A 124 19.35 -5.21 -6.53
CA TYR A 124 19.97 -5.60 -7.79
C TYR A 124 20.25 -4.37 -8.64
N PRO A 125 21.41 -4.31 -9.33
CA PRO A 125 21.75 -3.17 -10.15
C PRO A 125 20.71 -2.99 -11.28
N GLY A 126 20.06 -1.84 -11.27
CA GLY A 126 19.12 -1.38 -12.28
C GLY A 126 19.52 -0.01 -12.84
N TYR A 127 18.76 0.49 -13.81
CA TYR A 127 18.98 1.81 -14.40
C TYR A 127 18.00 2.88 -13.90
N MET A 128 16.88 2.50 -13.28
CA MET A 128 15.83 3.41 -12.82
C MET A 128 15.30 2.97 -11.46
N HIS A 129 15.00 3.93 -10.59
CA HIS A 129 14.45 3.72 -9.24
C HIS A 129 15.34 2.85 -8.34
N ASN A 130 16.64 3.12 -8.37
CA ASN A 130 17.66 2.39 -7.59
C ASN A 130 17.73 2.85 -6.12
N ASP A 131 16.98 3.87 -5.75
CA ASP A 131 16.87 4.46 -4.43
C ASP A 131 15.39 4.48 -3.98
N LEU A 132 15.19 4.36 -2.68
CA LEU A 132 13.88 4.44 -2.03
C LEU A 132 13.26 5.83 -2.24
N VAL A 133 14.09 6.89 -2.25
CA VAL A 133 13.66 8.25 -2.56
C VAL A 133 13.02 8.31 -3.96
N GLY A 134 13.69 7.77 -4.98
CA GLY A 134 13.17 7.75 -6.35
C GLY A 134 11.89 6.93 -6.50
N ILE A 135 11.77 5.80 -5.80
CA ILE A 135 10.54 4.99 -5.78
C ILE A 135 9.37 5.77 -5.16
N ILE A 136 9.59 6.43 -4.02
CA ILE A 136 8.55 7.17 -3.31
C ILE A 136 8.14 8.41 -4.10
N ALA A 137 9.11 9.18 -4.60
CA ALA A 137 8.86 10.40 -5.37
C ALA A 137 8.04 10.15 -6.64
N SER A 138 8.18 8.98 -7.26
CA SER A 138 7.39 8.66 -8.45
C SER A 138 5.97 8.19 -8.16
N LEU A 139 5.75 7.62 -6.97
CA LEU A 139 4.46 7.08 -6.56
C LEU A 139 3.60 8.10 -5.81
N ILE A 140 4.21 9.05 -5.10
CA ILE A 140 3.54 9.91 -4.15
C ILE A 140 3.77 11.37 -4.56
N PRO A 141 2.93 11.92 -5.46
CA PRO A 141 3.04 13.33 -5.86
C PRO A 141 2.53 14.29 -4.79
N THR A 142 1.65 13.82 -3.89
CA THR A 142 1.12 14.60 -2.77
C THR A 142 1.42 13.89 -1.44
N PRO A 143 2.11 14.55 -0.48
CA PRO A 143 2.60 13.89 0.73
C PRO A 143 1.53 13.23 1.59
N ARG A 144 0.28 13.76 1.58
CA ARG A 144 -0.83 13.18 2.36
C ARG A 144 -1.41 11.91 1.76
N ALA A 145 -1.24 11.69 0.44
CA ALA A 145 -1.82 10.56 -0.28
C ALA A 145 -0.76 9.50 -0.54
N HIS A 146 -0.16 8.96 0.52
CA HIS A 146 1.02 8.08 0.46
C HIS A 146 0.73 6.59 0.72
N PHE A 147 -0.53 6.19 0.69
CA PHE A 147 -0.94 4.79 0.84
C PHE A 147 -0.92 4.05 -0.49
N LEU A 148 -0.07 3.03 -0.59
CA LEU A 148 0.15 2.25 -1.80
C LEU A 148 -0.58 0.91 -1.72
N VAL A 149 -1.31 0.62 -2.79
CA VAL A 149 -1.97 -0.67 -3.03
C VAL A 149 -1.04 -1.55 -3.85
N THR A 150 -0.93 -2.81 -3.46
CA THR A 150 -0.07 -3.78 -4.14
C THR A 150 -0.88 -4.78 -4.97
N SER A 151 -0.33 -5.17 -6.12
CA SER A 151 -0.75 -6.35 -6.88
C SER A 151 0.46 -7.13 -7.32
N TYR A 152 0.39 -8.46 -7.36
CA TYR A 152 1.48 -9.27 -7.89
C TYR A 152 0.96 -10.36 -8.83
N THR A 153 1.79 -10.77 -9.78
CA THR A 153 1.46 -11.85 -10.71
C THR A 153 2.74 -12.43 -11.33
N PRO A 154 2.81 -13.73 -11.64
CA PRO A 154 1.85 -14.78 -11.29
C PRO A 154 1.97 -15.20 -9.81
N PHE A 155 0.85 -15.63 -9.23
CA PHE A 155 0.88 -16.45 -8.02
C PHE A 155 0.69 -17.90 -8.42
N THR A 156 1.67 -18.73 -8.11
CA THR A 156 1.57 -20.17 -8.26
C THR A 156 2.03 -20.81 -6.98
N SER A 157 1.38 -21.90 -6.58
CA SER A 157 1.95 -22.80 -5.59
C SER A 157 3.24 -23.41 -6.13
N ASP A 158 4.19 -23.71 -5.24
CA ASP A 158 5.43 -24.40 -5.59
C ASP A 158 5.17 -25.83 -6.14
N ASN A 159 3.95 -26.36 -5.96
CA ASN A 159 3.52 -27.69 -6.40
C ASN A 159 3.19 -27.79 -7.92
N ILE A 160 3.54 -26.80 -8.73
CA ILE A 160 3.28 -26.84 -10.16
C ILE A 160 4.46 -27.46 -10.91
N GLU A 161 4.69 -28.76 -10.67
CA GLU A 161 5.36 -29.64 -11.64
C GLU A 161 4.39 -30.07 -12.77
N GLN A 162 3.08 -29.80 -12.65
CA GLN A 162 2.06 -30.35 -13.56
C GLN A 162 1.23 -29.35 -14.38
N ALA A 163 1.32 -28.03 -14.17
CA ALA A 163 0.67 -27.11 -15.11
C ALA A 163 1.57 -26.92 -16.33
N LYS A 164 1.32 -27.77 -17.34
CA LYS A 164 1.58 -27.58 -18.77
C LYS A 164 2.39 -26.32 -19.06
N THR A 165 3.67 -26.49 -19.39
CA THR A 165 4.47 -25.59 -20.26
C THR A 165 3.77 -24.25 -20.48
N VAL A 166 3.87 -23.39 -19.47
CA VAL A 166 3.07 -22.18 -19.33
C VAL A 166 3.12 -21.41 -20.64
N ARG A 167 1.94 -21.15 -21.24
CA ARG A 167 1.74 -20.17 -22.33
C ARG A 167 2.77 -19.06 -22.16
N LYS A 168 3.69 -18.87 -23.12
CA LYS A 168 4.76 -17.85 -23.07
C LYS A 168 4.18 -16.54 -22.49
N THR A 169 4.37 -16.32 -21.19
CA THR A 169 3.69 -15.23 -20.50
C THR A 169 4.45 -13.99 -20.88
N THR A 170 3.81 -13.12 -21.67
CA THR A 170 4.43 -11.90 -22.16
C THR A 170 4.40 -10.81 -21.08
N VAL A 171 5.27 -9.82 -21.21
CA VAL A 171 5.26 -8.60 -20.38
C VAL A 171 3.86 -7.96 -20.39
N LEU A 172 3.22 -7.90 -21.55
CA LEU A 172 1.86 -7.37 -21.69
C LEU A 172 0.84 -8.15 -20.86
N ASP A 173 0.95 -9.48 -20.82
CA ASP A 173 0.03 -10.30 -20.03
C ASP A 173 0.22 -10.07 -18.53
N VAL A 174 1.47 -9.90 -18.08
CA VAL A 174 1.79 -9.55 -16.69
C VAL A 174 1.20 -8.19 -16.34
N MET A 175 1.50 -7.14 -17.12
CA MET A 175 0.99 -5.79 -16.85
C MET A 175 -0.54 -5.72 -16.89
N ARG A 176 -1.19 -6.45 -17.82
CA ARG A 176 -2.66 -6.54 -17.86
C ARG A 176 -3.21 -7.23 -16.62
N ARG A 177 -2.58 -8.30 -16.15
CA ARG A 177 -2.99 -9.04 -14.94
C ARG A 177 -2.79 -8.20 -13.69
N LEU A 178 -1.75 -7.38 -13.60
CA LEU A 178 -1.49 -6.49 -12.45
C LEU A 178 -2.63 -5.49 -12.21
N LEU A 179 -3.24 -4.98 -13.29
CA LEU A 179 -4.37 -4.06 -13.23
C LEU A 179 -5.70 -4.73 -12.83
N GLN A 180 -5.79 -6.06 -12.91
CA GLN A 180 -7.03 -6.79 -12.61
C GLN A 180 -7.32 -6.78 -11.10
N PRO A 181 -8.56 -6.45 -10.68
CA PRO A 181 -8.94 -6.40 -9.27
C PRO A 181 -8.66 -7.70 -8.49
N LYS A 182 -8.73 -8.86 -9.14
CA LYS A 182 -8.47 -10.17 -8.52
C LYS A 182 -7.02 -10.38 -8.05
N ASN A 183 -6.07 -9.60 -8.56
CA ASN A 183 -4.66 -9.72 -8.19
C ASN A 183 -4.23 -8.63 -7.20
N ARG A 184 -5.15 -7.73 -6.79
CA ARG A 184 -4.90 -6.71 -5.78
C ARG A 184 -4.94 -7.32 -4.39
N MET A 185 -3.94 -7.00 -3.58
CA MET A 185 -3.81 -7.47 -2.20
C MET A 185 -4.50 -6.56 -1.18
N VAL A 186 -5.45 -5.75 -1.64
CA VAL A 186 -6.26 -4.87 -0.80
C VAL A 186 -7.72 -5.00 -1.19
N SER A 187 -8.61 -5.21 -0.22
CA SER A 187 -10.06 -5.33 -0.41
C SER A 187 -10.71 -3.95 -0.55
N VAL A 188 -10.47 -3.33 -1.70
CA VAL A 188 -11.07 -2.06 -2.10
C VAL A 188 -12.18 -2.29 -3.11
N THR A 189 -13.30 -1.58 -2.93
CA THR A 189 -14.37 -1.53 -3.93
C THR A 189 -14.24 -0.21 -4.67
N PRO A 190 -13.67 -0.18 -5.89
CA PRO A 190 -13.54 1.06 -6.63
C PRO A 190 -14.92 1.61 -6.99
N SER A 191 -15.13 2.91 -6.75
CA SER A 191 -16.27 3.64 -7.30
C SER A 191 -16.02 3.91 -8.80
N LYS A 192 -17.03 4.41 -9.50
CA LYS A 192 -16.86 4.88 -10.89
C LYS A 192 -15.88 6.05 -11.00
N SER A 193 -15.71 6.84 -9.93
CA SER A 193 -14.80 7.98 -9.84
C SER A 193 -13.39 7.59 -9.39
N SER A 194 -13.20 6.37 -8.86
CA SER A 194 -11.89 5.94 -8.40
C SER A 194 -10.88 5.90 -9.53
N CYS A 195 -9.69 6.46 -9.26
CA CYS A 195 -8.64 6.60 -10.25
C CYS A 195 -7.25 6.30 -9.65
N TYR A 196 -6.30 6.02 -10.55
CA TYR A 196 -4.88 5.91 -10.23
C TYR A 196 -4.24 7.29 -10.23
N ILE A 197 -3.57 7.62 -9.14
CA ILE A 197 -2.66 8.77 -9.05
C ILE A 197 -1.36 8.41 -9.77
N SER A 198 -0.81 7.23 -9.47
CA SER A 198 0.45 6.74 -10.03
C SER A 198 0.51 5.22 -10.00
N ILE A 199 1.33 4.64 -10.88
CA ILE A 199 1.61 3.20 -10.93
C ILE A 199 3.10 2.99 -11.21
N LEU A 200 3.74 2.15 -10.39
CA LEU A 200 5.06 1.57 -10.65
C LEU A 200 4.91 0.06 -10.83
N ASN A 201 5.26 -0.44 -12.02
CA ASN A 201 5.36 -1.88 -12.28
C ASN A 201 6.81 -2.32 -12.23
N ILE A 202 7.16 -3.17 -11.27
CA ILE A 202 8.46 -3.83 -11.20
C ILE A 202 8.32 -5.17 -11.90
N ILE A 203 8.86 -5.28 -13.11
CA ILE A 203 8.86 -6.50 -13.91
C ILE A 203 10.19 -7.22 -13.69
N GLN A 204 10.08 -8.49 -13.33
CA GLN A 204 11.20 -9.37 -13.00
C GLN A 204 11.32 -10.48 -14.04
N GLY A 205 12.50 -10.67 -14.62
CA GLY A 205 12.81 -11.79 -15.51
C GLY A 205 13.26 -11.35 -16.90
N GLU A 206 13.13 -12.25 -17.87
CA GLU A 206 13.53 -11.98 -19.25
C GLU A 206 12.48 -11.12 -19.97
N ALA A 207 12.68 -9.81 -19.97
CA ALA A 207 11.82 -8.84 -20.63
C ALA A 207 12.64 -7.93 -21.55
N ASP A 208 12.20 -7.79 -22.81
CA ASP A 208 12.75 -6.81 -23.75
C ASP A 208 12.17 -5.42 -23.43
N PRO A 209 13.00 -4.36 -23.27
CA PRO A 209 12.54 -2.99 -23.13
C PRO A 209 11.55 -2.53 -24.21
N THR A 210 11.70 -3.04 -25.44
CA THR A 210 10.80 -2.76 -26.56
C THR A 210 9.39 -3.29 -26.31
N ASP A 211 9.27 -4.46 -25.69
CA ASP A 211 7.99 -5.07 -25.36
C ASP A 211 7.32 -4.35 -24.18
N VAL A 212 8.10 -3.81 -23.24
CA VAL A 212 7.59 -2.94 -22.17
C VAL A 212 6.94 -1.69 -22.76
N HIS A 213 7.64 -1.01 -23.69
CA HIS A 213 7.12 0.20 -24.31
C HIS A 213 5.82 -0.07 -25.09
N LYS A 214 5.79 -1.13 -25.90
CA LYS A 214 4.57 -1.58 -26.60
C LYS A 214 3.44 -1.93 -25.64
N SER A 215 3.76 -2.52 -24.48
CA SER A 215 2.77 -2.88 -23.47
C SER A 215 2.14 -1.66 -22.81
N LEU A 216 2.96 -0.64 -22.50
CA LEU A 216 2.50 0.64 -21.96
C LEU A 216 1.56 1.37 -22.94
N LEU A 217 1.92 1.43 -24.23
CA LEU A 217 1.07 2.04 -25.25
C LEU A 217 -0.29 1.35 -25.32
N ARG A 218 -0.32 0.02 -25.34
CA ARG A 218 -1.58 -0.75 -25.37
C ARG A 218 -2.45 -0.53 -24.14
N ILE A 219 -1.86 -0.36 -22.95
CA ILE A 219 -2.60 -0.06 -21.72
C ILE A 219 -3.25 1.31 -21.78
N ARG A 220 -2.53 2.32 -22.32
CA ARG A 220 -3.03 3.68 -22.52
C ARG A 220 -4.13 3.73 -23.58
N GLU A 221 -3.91 3.14 -24.75
CA GLU A 221 -4.89 3.10 -25.85
C GLU A 221 -6.22 2.45 -25.45
N ARG A 222 -6.14 1.34 -24.71
CA ARG A 222 -7.33 0.60 -24.24
C ARG A 222 -7.97 1.19 -22.99
N ARG A 223 -7.39 2.25 -22.41
CA ARG A 223 -7.86 2.88 -21.17
C ARG A 223 -8.15 1.85 -20.07
N LEU A 224 -7.25 0.88 -19.88
CA LEU A 224 -7.43 -0.19 -18.88
C LEU A 224 -7.30 0.30 -17.43
N ALA A 225 -6.81 1.53 -17.25
CA ALA A 225 -6.70 2.22 -15.98
C ALA A 225 -7.22 3.65 -16.15
N SER A 226 -8.08 4.08 -15.22
CA SER A 226 -8.52 5.47 -15.10
C SER A 226 -7.52 6.24 -14.25
N PHE A 227 -6.99 7.34 -14.73
CA PHE A 227 -6.02 8.17 -14.00
C PHE A 227 -6.67 9.45 -13.49
N ILE A 228 -6.00 10.09 -12.54
CA ILE A 228 -6.36 11.44 -12.07
C ILE A 228 -6.55 12.40 -13.25
N PRO A 229 -7.55 13.29 -13.19
CA PRO A 229 -7.84 14.17 -14.32
C PRO A 229 -7.04 15.49 -14.29
N TRP A 230 -6.46 15.84 -13.15
CA TRP A 230 -5.67 17.07 -12.92
C TRP A 230 -4.19 16.92 -13.28
N GLY A 231 -3.75 15.75 -13.75
CA GLY A 231 -2.35 15.47 -14.08
C GLY A 231 -2.20 14.39 -15.15
N PRO A 232 -0.99 14.26 -15.74
CA PRO A 232 -0.72 13.21 -16.71
C PRO A 232 -0.71 11.82 -16.07
N ALA A 233 -1.11 10.81 -16.85
CA ALA A 233 -1.08 9.41 -16.40
C ALA A 233 0.36 8.91 -16.12
N SER A 234 0.70 8.79 -14.84
CA SER A 234 2.01 8.29 -14.38
C SER A 234 2.00 6.76 -14.32
N ILE A 235 2.57 6.12 -15.36
CA ILE A 235 2.86 4.68 -15.38
C ILE A 235 4.35 4.51 -15.60
N GLN A 236 5.03 4.05 -14.56
CA GLN A 236 6.44 3.74 -14.60
C GLN A 236 6.66 2.24 -14.59
N VAL A 237 7.76 1.82 -15.21
CA VAL A 237 8.16 0.42 -15.26
C VAL A 237 9.63 0.30 -14.92
N ALA A 238 9.94 -0.53 -13.94
CA ALA A 238 11.30 -0.93 -13.61
C ALA A 238 11.50 -2.37 -14.09
N LEU A 239 12.51 -2.59 -14.93
CA LEU A 239 12.94 -3.92 -15.34
C LEU A 239 14.05 -4.39 -14.43
N THR A 240 13.89 -5.59 -13.89
CA THR A 240 14.86 -6.19 -12.96
C THR A 240 15.15 -7.63 -13.36
N LYS A 241 16.39 -8.06 -13.14
CA LYS A 241 16.78 -9.45 -13.33
C LYS A 241 16.37 -10.25 -12.10
N LYS A 242 16.04 -11.53 -12.32
CA LYS A 242 15.79 -12.46 -11.23
C LYS A 242 17.11 -12.95 -10.64
N SER A 243 17.06 -13.39 -9.38
CA SER A 243 18.19 -14.06 -8.75
C SER A 243 18.57 -15.31 -9.55
N PRO A 244 19.86 -15.52 -9.88
CA PRO A 244 20.32 -16.73 -10.57
C PRO A 244 20.32 -17.97 -9.67
N TYR A 245 20.21 -17.80 -8.35
CA TYR A 245 20.29 -18.89 -7.36
C TYR A 245 18.94 -19.54 -7.03
N ILE A 246 17.84 -18.94 -7.49
CA ILE A 246 16.49 -19.45 -7.25
C ILE A 246 15.99 -20.04 -8.56
N GLN A 247 15.51 -21.28 -8.53
CA GLN A 247 14.83 -21.86 -9.68
C GLN A 247 13.46 -21.21 -9.82
N HIS A 248 13.22 -20.56 -10.95
CA HIS A 248 11.95 -19.89 -11.22
C HIS A 248 11.13 -20.69 -12.21
N THR A 249 9.92 -21.08 -11.82
CA THR A 249 8.95 -21.72 -12.73
C THR A 249 8.46 -20.77 -13.81
N HIS A 250 8.49 -19.45 -13.55
CA HIS A 250 8.00 -18.40 -14.45
C HIS A 250 9.12 -17.57 -15.04
N ARG A 251 9.10 -17.44 -16.38
CA ARG A 251 10.03 -16.58 -17.12
C ARG A 251 9.91 -15.10 -16.74
N VAL A 252 8.69 -14.64 -16.45
CA VAL A 252 8.40 -13.24 -16.09
C VAL A 252 7.44 -13.19 -14.90
N SER A 253 7.74 -12.38 -13.90
CA SER A 253 6.86 -11.97 -12.81
C SER A 253 6.76 -10.45 -12.76
N GLY A 254 5.77 -9.93 -12.05
CA GLY A 254 5.58 -8.51 -11.87
C GLY A 254 4.94 -8.20 -10.53
N LEU A 255 5.40 -7.10 -9.96
CA LEU A 255 4.76 -6.40 -8.85
C LEU A 255 4.25 -5.05 -9.37
N MET A 256 3.07 -4.65 -8.93
CA MET A 256 2.56 -3.30 -9.11
C MET A 256 2.44 -2.64 -7.74
N LEU A 257 3.11 -1.51 -7.57
CA LEU A 257 2.82 -0.54 -6.52
C LEU A 257 1.97 0.55 -7.15
N ALA A 258 0.78 0.79 -6.61
CA ALA A 258 -0.14 1.75 -7.18
C ALA A 258 -0.69 2.66 -6.08
N ASN A 259 -0.63 3.97 -6.33
CA ASN A 259 -1.37 4.93 -5.54
C ASN A 259 -2.75 5.11 -6.17
N HIS A 260 -3.79 4.59 -5.51
CA HIS A 260 -5.13 4.51 -6.06
C HIS A 260 -6.17 5.01 -5.05
N THR A 261 -7.04 5.92 -5.47
CA THR A 261 -7.96 6.65 -4.57
C THR A 261 -8.96 5.74 -3.85
N SER A 262 -9.26 4.56 -4.41
CA SER A 262 -10.16 3.61 -3.74
C SER A 262 -9.64 3.11 -2.38
N VAL A 263 -8.38 3.32 -2.04
CA VAL A 263 -7.85 3.03 -0.69
C VAL A 263 -8.64 3.78 0.40
N ALA A 264 -9.25 4.93 0.07
CA ALA A 264 -10.15 5.65 0.96
C ALA A 264 -11.33 4.81 1.46
N THR A 265 -11.79 3.81 0.68
CA THR A 265 -12.85 2.89 1.12
C THR A 265 -12.43 2.03 2.31
N LEU A 266 -11.15 1.71 2.43
CA LEU A 266 -10.58 0.99 3.57
C LEU A 266 -10.62 1.86 4.82
N PHE A 267 -10.22 3.13 4.71
CA PHE A 267 -10.24 4.08 5.81
C PHE A 267 -11.66 4.38 6.29
N LYS A 268 -12.61 4.54 5.35
CA LYS A 268 -14.04 4.68 5.68
C LYS A 268 -14.54 3.49 6.50
N ARG A 269 -14.12 2.26 6.16
CA ARG A 269 -14.49 1.05 6.91
C ARG A 269 -13.96 1.08 8.35
N ILE A 270 -12.71 1.49 8.54
CA ILE A 270 -12.09 1.64 9.87
C ILE A 270 -12.88 2.65 10.72
N VAL A 271 -13.17 3.83 10.15
CA VAL A 271 -13.95 4.88 10.84
C VAL A 271 -15.37 4.39 11.18
N GLN A 272 -16.04 3.68 10.27
CA GLN A 272 -17.36 3.10 10.53
C GLN A 272 -17.35 2.01 11.61
N GLN A 273 -16.29 1.21 11.68
CA GLN A 273 -16.12 0.21 12.75
C GLN A 273 -15.86 0.89 14.10
N TYR A 274 -14.98 1.90 14.13
CA TYR A 274 -14.72 2.72 15.31
C TYR A 274 -16.02 3.39 15.82
N ASP A 275 -16.78 4.05 14.94
CA ASP A 275 -18.00 4.76 15.32
C ASP A 275 -19.06 3.83 15.93
N ARG A 276 -19.14 2.58 15.45
CA ARG A 276 -20.04 1.57 16.03
C ARG A 276 -19.68 1.22 17.47
N LEU A 277 -18.39 1.11 17.78
CA LEU A 277 -17.92 0.83 19.14
C LEU A 277 -18.02 2.07 20.04
N ARG A 278 -17.60 3.23 19.52
CA ARG A 278 -17.57 4.50 20.25
C ARG A 278 -18.97 4.96 20.65
N LYS A 279 -19.98 4.80 19.79
CA LYS A 279 -21.39 5.11 20.12
C LYS A 279 -21.92 4.35 21.34
N ARG A 280 -21.37 3.16 21.61
CA ARG A 280 -21.73 2.32 22.76
C ARG A 280 -20.77 2.47 23.93
N ASN A 281 -19.73 3.31 23.80
CA ASN A 281 -18.62 3.40 24.75
C ASN A 281 -18.00 2.04 25.10
N ALA A 282 -18.01 1.10 24.16
CA ALA A 282 -17.58 -0.27 24.39
C ALA A 282 -16.05 -0.36 24.47
N PHE A 283 -15.54 -1.18 25.41
CA PHE A 283 -14.13 -1.54 25.57
C PHE A 283 -13.15 -0.38 25.81
N LEU A 284 -13.63 0.74 26.37
CA LEU A 284 -12.80 1.93 26.62
C LEU A 284 -12.04 1.89 27.96
N ASP A 285 -12.44 1.03 28.89
CA ASP A 285 -11.91 1.07 30.26
C ASP A 285 -10.43 0.67 30.37
N GLN A 286 -9.92 -0.12 29.41
CA GLN A 286 -8.49 -0.41 29.35
C GLN A 286 -7.70 0.82 28.86
N TYR A 287 -8.21 1.53 27.84
CA TYR A 287 -7.53 2.73 27.32
C TYR A 287 -7.48 3.85 28.36
N LYS A 288 -8.57 4.09 29.11
CA LYS A 288 -8.63 5.13 30.15
C LYS A 288 -7.59 4.98 31.27
N LYS A 289 -7.03 3.77 31.46
CA LYS A 289 -5.99 3.52 32.46
C LYS A 289 -4.60 3.96 31.99
N GLU A 290 -4.43 4.14 30.68
CA GLU A 290 -3.16 4.53 30.07
C GLU A 290 -3.00 6.05 30.09
N ALA A 291 -1.77 6.52 30.29
CA ALA A 291 -1.46 7.94 30.45
C ALA A 291 -2.02 8.86 29.35
N PRO A 292 -1.96 8.51 28.04
CA PRO A 292 -2.51 9.36 26.97
C PRO A 292 -4.03 9.58 27.05
N PHE A 293 -4.75 8.74 27.79
CA PHE A 293 -6.21 8.83 27.93
C PHE A 293 -6.65 9.17 29.36
N ALA A 294 -5.70 9.52 30.24
CA ALA A 294 -5.99 9.87 31.64
C ALA A 294 -6.83 11.15 31.76
N GLU A 295 -6.59 12.13 30.88
CA GLU A 295 -7.29 13.42 30.85
C GLU A 295 -8.55 13.43 29.98
N GLY A 296 -8.81 12.34 29.24
CA GLY A 296 -9.98 12.22 28.38
C GLY A 296 -9.78 11.34 27.17
N LEU A 297 -10.81 11.26 26.33
CA LEU A 297 -10.82 10.46 25.10
C LEU A 297 -10.53 11.31 23.84
N GLY A 298 -9.99 12.52 24.02
CA GLY A 298 -9.74 13.48 22.94
C GLY A 298 -8.77 12.97 21.87
N GLU A 299 -7.80 12.15 22.25
CA GLU A 299 -6.88 11.47 21.33
C GLU A 299 -7.61 10.68 20.23
N PHE A 300 -8.75 10.05 20.55
CA PHE A 300 -9.53 9.34 19.54
C PHE A 300 -10.27 10.29 18.59
N ASP A 301 -10.71 11.45 19.08
CA ASP A 301 -11.42 12.43 18.27
C ASP A 301 -10.45 13.13 17.31
N GLU A 302 -9.23 13.43 17.75
CA GLU A 302 -8.14 13.91 16.90
C GLU A 302 -7.73 12.87 15.85
N ALA A 303 -7.52 11.62 16.26
CA ALA A 303 -7.19 10.54 15.33
C ALA A 303 -8.29 10.35 14.27
N LYS A 304 -9.56 10.43 14.68
CA LYS A 304 -10.68 10.40 13.75
C LYS A 304 -10.65 11.57 12.78
N ALA A 305 -10.42 12.79 13.25
CA ALA A 305 -10.37 13.98 12.40
C ALA A 305 -9.30 13.84 11.31
N VAL A 306 -8.09 13.41 11.68
CA VAL A 306 -6.98 13.18 10.73
C VAL A 306 -7.36 12.16 9.66
N VAL A 307 -7.94 11.02 10.05
CA VAL A 307 -8.34 9.96 9.11
C VAL A 307 -9.50 10.40 8.22
N VAL A 308 -10.45 11.17 8.76
CA VAL A 308 -11.56 11.75 7.97
C VAL A 308 -11.04 12.75 6.95
N ASP A 309 -10.08 13.59 7.32
CA ASP A 309 -9.49 14.54 6.38
C ASP A 309 -8.64 13.84 5.31
N LEU A 310 -7.96 12.75 5.66
CA LEU A 310 -7.30 11.88 4.68
C LEU A 310 -8.30 11.29 3.68
N ILE A 311 -9.47 10.84 4.13
CA ILE A 311 -10.53 10.35 3.25
C ILE A 311 -10.98 11.46 2.28
N LYS A 312 -11.22 12.67 2.79
CA LYS A 312 -11.61 13.81 1.96
C LYS A 312 -10.53 14.19 0.95
N GLU A 313 -9.26 14.10 1.32
CA GLU A 313 -8.13 14.36 0.43
C GLU A 313 -8.13 13.42 -0.76
N TYR A 314 -8.32 12.12 -0.52
CA TYR A 314 -8.43 11.13 -1.60
C TYR A 314 -9.68 11.33 -2.48
N GLU A 315 -10.81 11.74 -1.90
CA GLU A 315 -12.02 12.08 -2.68
C GLU A 315 -11.86 13.36 -3.50
N ALA A 316 -11.12 14.35 -2.97
CA ALA A 316 -10.81 15.58 -3.67
C ALA A 316 -9.86 15.30 -4.85
N ALA A 317 -8.91 14.38 -4.69
CA ALA A 317 -8.01 13.94 -5.75
C ALA A 317 -8.70 13.27 -6.95
N GLU A 318 -9.97 12.84 -6.80
CA GLU A 318 -10.77 12.32 -7.92
C GLU A 318 -11.33 13.43 -8.83
N LYS A 319 -11.26 14.70 -8.41
CA LYS A 319 -11.86 15.84 -9.12
C LYS A 319 -10.82 16.65 -9.91
N GLU A 320 -11.25 17.28 -10.99
CA GLU A 320 -10.40 18.13 -11.84
C GLU A 320 -9.84 19.35 -11.10
N ASN A 321 -10.60 19.90 -10.14
CA ASN A 321 -10.24 21.08 -9.39
C ASN A 321 -9.32 20.80 -8.18
N TYR A 322 -8.74 19.61 -8.06
CA TYR A 322 -7.91 19.22 -6.91
C TYR A 322 -6.74 20.18 -6.67
N LEU A 323 -6.00 20.55 -7.72
CA LEU A 323 -4.85 21.46 -7.62
C LEU A 323 -5.24 22.93 -7.45
N ASN A 324 -6.48 23.30 -7.80
CA ASN A 324 -6.94 24.68 -7.80
C ASN A 324 -8.42 24.76 -7.39
N PRO A 325 -8.72 24.57 -6.09
CA PRO A 325 -10.10 24.48 -5.60
C PRO A 325 -10.93 25.73 -5.86
N ASP A 326 -10.27 26.90 -5.94
CA ASP A 326 -10.91 28.22 -6.14
C ASP A 326 -11.14 28.58 -7.61
N ALA A 327 -10.60 27.82 -8.57
CA ALA A 327 -10.75 28.13 -9.99
C ALA A 327 -12.22 28.05 -10.45
N GLY A 328 -13.02 27.17 -9.85
CA GLY A 328 -14.46 27.05 -10.14
C GLY A 328 -15.35 28.12 -9.49
N GLN A 329 -14.84 28.90 -8.52
CA GLN A 329 -15.61 30.00 -7.92
C GLN A 329 -15.54 31.29 -8.73
N LYS A 330 -14.52 31.46 -9.58
CA LYS A 330 -14.37 32.65 -10.42
C LYS A 330 -15.23 32.66 -11.68
N GLU A 331 -15.71 31.51 -12.15
CA GLU A 331 -16.60 31.43 -13.32
C GLU A 331 -18.08 31.71 -12.97
N ALA A 332 -18.48 31.63 -11.71
CA ALA A 332 -19.85 31.93 -11.27
C ALA A 332 -20.11 33.43 -11.00
N VAL A 333 -19.08 34.28 -11.15
CA VAL A 333 -19.15 35.73 -10.92
C VAL A 333 -18.61 36.47 -12.14
N ALA A 334 -19.29 36.29 -13.28
CA ALA A 334 -19.22 37.24 -14.38
C ALA A 334 -20.67 37.54 -14.82
N PRO A 335 -21.06 38.83 -14.92
CA PRO A 335 -22.45 39.26 -15.10
C PRO A 335 -23.03 38.96 -16.48
#